data_AF-A0A9E1N0I0-F1
#
_entry.id   AF-A0A9E1N0I0-F1
#
_cell.length_a   1.000
_cell.length_b   1.000
_cell.length_c   1.000
_cell.angle_alpha   90.00
_cell.angle_beta   90.00
_cell.angle_gamma   90.00
#
_symmetry.space_group_name_H-M   'P 1'
#
loop_
_entity.id
_entity.type
_entity.pdbx_description
1 polymer ?
#
loop_
_entity_poly.entity_id
_entity_poly.type
_entity_poly.pdbx_seq_one_letter_code
_entity_poly.pdbx_strand_id
1 'polypeptide(L)'
;MKRLALKLWEPDARAPRAHQVMATEEGTTFRLRCLVGANHIHVDLSDSESSRIRAEIPAEPGEEVDITVFQSPTGLGLRCANRPVFFLSNNHPYAPLSPIAPDKGARQIDLVVVVDGTTLTHDPGAPGAMQLSPLLATRQRWARHCEQIQQFATVLGEGREFRVCALAFGDHVGDSVVDRALWPSYVLMPEPRRLSWTNLDELAKSLHELPPSSGGDFVDALGDALSAVADLRWRQSARRLILLTGNSPGHALREQPPLPADAHIRSHDVDCGAEVLHKLGVEMCTIFHDYPEDSGLLDSPQAVLIKHTVRQYRRLASLPEWAWTQSDFNATEAAKTVMNAPQAIGRGPALGVLA
;
A
#
# COMPACT_ATOMS: atom_id res chain seq x y z
N MET A 1 -11.35 -9.80 -40.11
CA MET A 1 -12.18 -9.90 -38.89
C MET A 1 -11.63 -11.04 -38.04
N LYS A 2 -11.16 -10.73 -36.83
CA LYS A 2 -10.42 -11.67 -35.97
C LYS A 2 -11.09 -11.78 -34.60
N ARG A 3 -11.24 -13.01 -34.08
CA ARG A 3 -11.75 -13.27 -32.72
C ARG A 3 -10.61 -13.15 -31.72
N LEU A 4 -10.84 -12.40 -30.64
CA LEU A 4 -9.89 -12.19 -29.56
C LEU A 4 -10.54 -12.51 -28.22
N ALA A 5 -9.74 -12.95 -27.27
CA ALA A 5 -10.06 -13.04 -25.86
C ALA A 5 -9.50 -11.80 -25.15
N LEU A 6 -10.40 -10.91 -24.71
CA LEU A 6 -10.09 -9.79 -23.82
C LEU A 6 -10.25 -10.25 -22.37
N LYS A 7 -9.18 -10.24 -21.59
CA LYS A 7 -9.29 -10.53 -20.15
C LYS A 7 -9.79 -9.31 -19.41
N LEU A 8 -10.84 -9.52 -18.62
CA LEU A 8 -11.49 -8.49 -17.83
C LEU A 8 -11.70 -8.98 -16.42
N TRP A 9 -11.80 -8.04 -15.49
CA TRP A 9 -12.32 -8.32 -14.19
C TRP A 9 -13.85 -8.26 -14.23
N GLU A 10 -14.51 -9.24 -13.64
CA GLU A 10 -15.95 -9.19 -13.40
C GLU A 10 -16.17 -8.96 -11.90
N PRO A 11 -17.11 -8.09 -11.50
CA PRO A 11 -17.32 -7.74 -10.10
C PRO A 11 -17.52 -8.97 -9.21
N ASP A 12 -18.29 -9.96 -9.65
CA ASP A 12 -18.61 -11.17 -8.87
C ASP A 12 -17.60 -12.31 -9.03
N ALA A 13 -16.53 -12.11 -9.81
CA ALA A 13 -15.58 -13.17 -10.10
C ALA A 13 -14.40 -13.18 -9.12
N ARG A 14 -13.97 -14.39 -8.73
CA ARG A 14 -12.71 -14.59 -7.97
C ARG A 14 -11.46 -14.56 -8.84
N ALA A 15 -11.65 -14.50 -10.16
CA ALA A 15 -10.57 -14.52 -11.15
C ALA A 15 -11.02 -13.78 -12.42
N PRO A 16 -10.07 -13.21 -13.18
CA PRO A 16 -10.39 -12.58 -14.47
C PRO A 16 -11.04 -13.55 -15.45
N ARG A 17 -11.99 -13.06 -16.25
CA ARG A 17 -12.65 -13.83 -17.30
C ARG A 17 -12.24 -13.35 -18.69
N ALA A 18 -12.21 -14.28 -19.64
CA ALA A 18 -11.94 -13.98 -21.04
C ALA A 18 -13.25 -13.73 -21.77
N HIS A 19 -13.42 -12.51 -22.30
CA HIS A 19 -14.55 -12.13 -23.13
C HIS A 19 -14.18 -12.22 -24.60
N GLN A 20 -15.03 -12.85 -25.39
CA GLN A 20 -14.84 -12.91 -26.84
C GLN A 20 -15.19 -11.57 -27.45
N VAL A 21 -14.21 -10.96 -28.11
CA VAL A 21 -14.35 -9.69 -28.81
C VAL A 21 -13.93 -9.84 -30.26
N MET A 22 -14.57 -9.06 -31.14
CA MET A 22 -14.24 -9.03 -32.56
C MET A 22 -13.36 -7.82 -32.85
N ALA A 23 -12.26 -8.03 -33.59
CA ALA A 23 -11.50 -6.94 -34.19
C ALA A 23 -11.84 -6.83 -35.68
N THR A 24 -12.21 -5.63 -36.10
CA THR A 24 -12.45 -5.23 -37.49
C THR A 24 -11.36 -4.23 -37.92
N GLU A 25 -11.25 -3.96 -39.23
CA GLU A 25 -10.34 -2.92 -39.74
C GLU A 25 -10.77 -1.51 -39.29
N GLU A 26 -12.08 -1.27 -39.19
CA GLU A 26 -12.65 -0.01 -38.67
C GLU A 26 -12.47 0.13 -37.15
N GLY A 27 -12.25 -0.98 -36.46
CA GLY A 27 -12.12 -1.08 -35.01
C GLY A 27 -13.45 -1.38 -34.30
N THR A 28 -13.33 -1.96 -33.11
CA THR A 28 -14.45 -2.20 -32.19
C THR A 28 -14.13 -1.55 -30.86
N THR A 29 -15.06 -0.73 -30.37
CA THR A 29 -14.90 0.05 -29.15
C THR A 29 -15.56 -0.62 -27.95
N PHE A 30 -14.85 -0.65 -26.83
CA PHE A 30 -15.33 -1.15 -25.55
C PHE A 30 -15.17 -0.04 -24.51
N ARG A 31 -16.15 0.08 -23.61
CA ARG A 31 -16.03 0.94 -22.46
C ARG A 31 -15.55 0.14 -21.26
N LEU A 32 -14.37 0.49 -20.75
CA LEU A 32 -13.79 -0.15 -19.59
C LEU A 32 -13.75 0.83 -18.42
N ARG A 33 -14.20 0.38 -17.25
CA ARG A 33 -14.08 1.11 -16.00
C ARG A 33 -12.80 0.71 -15.27
N CYS A 34 -12.04 1.69 -14.80
CA CYS A 34 -10.88 1.52 -13.95
C CYS A 34 -11.32 1.07 -12.55
N LEU A 35 -10.66 0.06 -11.98
CA LEU A 35 -10.95 -0.39 -10.62
C LEU A 35 -10.55 0.67 -9.60
N VAL A 36 -11.32 0.77 -8.52
CA VAL A 36 -10.93 1.56 -7.36
C VAL A 36 -9.60 1.05 -6.77
N GLY A 37 -8.69 1.95 -6.42
CA GLY A 37 -7.31 1.64 -6.00
C GLY A 37 -6.31 1.42 -7.14
N ALA A 38 -6.77 1.28 -8.39
CA ALA A 38 -5.91 1.27 -9.58
C ALA A 38 -5.67 2.69 -10.12
N ASN A 39 -4.55 2.88 -10.83
CA ASN A 39 -4.22 4.13 -11.53
C ASN A 39 -4.07 3.96 -13.05
N HIS A 40 -4.21 2.72 -13.53
CA HIS A 40 -4.21 2.39 -14.95
C HIS A 40 -5.16 1.21 -15.21
N ILE A 41 -5.79 1.22 -16.38
CA ILE A 41 -6.47 0.05 -16.94
C ILE A 41 -5.41 -0.78 -17.68
N HIS A 42 -5.19 -1.99 -17.21
CA HIS A 42 -4.40 -3.00 -17.90
C HIS A 42 -5.29 -3.77 -18.87
N VAL A 43 -4.93 -3.78 -20.14
CA VAL A 43 -5.60 -4.50 -21.22
C VAL A 43 -4.76 -5.70 -21.61
N ASP A 44 -5.32 -6.91 -21.49
CA ASP A 44 -4.68 -8.16 -21.90
C ASP A 44 -5.57 -8.85 -22.96
N LEU A 45 -5.17 -8.68 -24.22
CA LEU A 45 -5.85 -9.24 -25.40
C LEU A 45 -5.02 -10.38 -25.97
N SER A 46 -5.66 -11.51 -26.26
CA SER A 46 -5.00 -12.65 -26.91
C SER A 46 -5.87 -13.21 -28.03
N ASP A 47 -5.26 -13.68 -29.11
CA ASP A 47 -5.95 -14.51 -30.10
C ASP A 47 -5.69 -16.01 -29.84
N SER A 48 -6.40 -16.88 -30.56
CA SER A 48 -6.18 -18.33 -30.51
C SER A 48 -4.87 -18.80 -31.17
N GLU A 49 -4.16 -17.89 -31.85
CA GLU A 49 -3.03 -18.17 -32.75
C GLU A 49 -1.70 -17.59 -32.23
N SER A 50 -1.60 -17.25 -30.94
CA SER A 50 -0.43 -16.75 -30.18
C SER A 50 -0.12 -15.25 -30.21
N SER A 51 -0.89 -14.41 -30.90
CA SER A 51 -0.74 -12.95 -30.77
C SER A 51 -1.34 -12.46 -29.46
N ARG A 52 -0.56 -11.68 -28.70
CA ARG A 52 -1.00 -11.07 -27.45
C ARG A 52 -0.61 -9.61 -27.42
N ILE A 53 -1.56 -8.76 -27.06
CA ILE A 53 -1.34 -7.35 -26.73
C ILE A 53 -1.50 -7.21 -25.22
N ARG A 54 -0.47 -6.63 -24.59
CA ARG A 54 -0.60 -6.06 -23.27
C ARG A 54 -0.36 -4.58 -23.34
N ALA A 55 -1.24 -3.82 -22.69
CA ALA A 55 -1.10 -2.39 -22.62
C ALA A 55 -1.65 -1.83 -21.32
N GLU A 56 -1.12 -0.67 -20.95
CA GLU A 56 -1.61 0.13 -19.83
C GLU A 56 -2.13 1.47 -20.36
N ILE A 57 -3.28 1.87 -19.86
CA ILE A 57 -3.95 3.12 -20.21
C ILE A 57 -4.19 3.89 -18.90
N PRO A 58 -3.61 5.10 -18.73
CA PRO A 58 -3.86 5.91 -17.55
C PRO A 58 -5.35 6.18 -17.37
N ALA A 59 -5.85 5.97 -16.16
CA ALA A 59 -7.24 6.21 -15.82
C ALA A 59 -7.38 6.43 -14.31
N GLU A 60 -8.20 7.38 -13.91
CA GLU A 60 -8.50 7.62 -12.50
C GLU A 60 -9.35 6.49 -11.92
N PRO A 61 -9.30 6.23 -10.61
CA PRO A 61 -10.16 5.25 -9.95
C PRO A 61 -11.64 5.45 -10.29
N GLY A 62 -12.31 4.40 -10.79
CA GLY A 62 -13.73 4.45 -11.17
C GLY A 62 -14.02 5.14 -12.51
N GLU A 63 -13.01 5.69 -13.18
CA GLU A 63 -13.16 6.32 -14.48
C GLU A 63 -13.51 5.31 -15.59
N GLU A 64 -14.44 5.67 -16.48
CA GLU A 64 -14.77 4.92 -17.68
C GLU A 64 -13.99 5.43 -18.90
N VAL A 65 -13.38 4.50 -19.63
CA VAL A 65 -12.49 4.77 -20.75
C VAL A 65 -12.89 3.95 -21.96
N ASP A 66 -13.10 4.62 -23.09
CA ASP A 66 -13.38 3.97 -24.36
C ASP A 66 -12.07 3.53 -25.03
N ILE A 67 -11.91 2.21 -25.19
CA ILE A 67 -10.79 1.59 -25.90
C ILE A 67 -11.26 1.04 -27.23
N THR A 68 -10.49 1.27 -28.30
CA THR A 68 -10.78 0.69 -29.62
C THR A 68 -9.72 -0.33 -29.99
N VAL A 69 -10.15 -1.56 -30.23
CA VAL A 69 -9.31 -2.64 -30.75
C VAL A 69 -9.55 -2.77 -32.25
N PHE A 70 -8.49 -2.83 -33.06
CA PHE A 70 -8.61 -2.90 -34.51
C PHE A 70 -7.59 -3.87 -35.12
N GLN A 71 -7.89 -4.34 -36.33
CA GLN A 71 -6.97 -5.16 -37.13
C GLN A 71 -6.23 -4.23 -38.10
N SER A 72 -4.90 -4.28 -38.09
CA SER A 72 -4.03 -3.58 -39.04
C SER A 72 -3.29 -4.59 -39.94
N PRO A 73 -2.66 -4.13 -41.03
CA PRO A 73 -1.80 -4.99 -41.86
C PRO A 73 -0.62 -5.61 -41.10
N THR A 74 -0.19 -4.98 -40.00
CA THR A 74 0.94 -5.43 -39.18
C THR A 74 0.52 -6.26 -37.97
N GLY A 75 -0.78 -6.43 -37.72
CA GLY A 75 -1.30 -7.25 -36.63
C GLY A 75 -2.50 -6.63 -35.94
N LEU A 76 -2.58 -6.83 -34.63
CA LEU A 76 -3.62 -6.24 -33.79
C LEU A 76 -3.16 -4.86 -33.29
N GLY A 77 -4.10 -3.93 -33.20
CA GLY A 77 -3.89 -2.59 -32.68
C GLY A 77 -4.86 -2.26 -31.55
N LEU A 78 -4.41 -1.39 -30.64
CA LEU A 78 -5.19 -0.82 -29.55
C LEU A 78 -5.00 0.70 -29.56
N ARG A 79 -6.08 1.46 -29.47
CA ARG A 79 -6.04 2.91 -29.30
C ARG A 79 -7.05 3.36 -28.25
N CYS A 80 -6.74 4.46 -27.58
CA CYS A 80 -7.64 5.17 -26.68
C CYS A 80 -7.72 6.62 -27.17
N ALA A 81 -8.93 7.18 -27.23
CA ALA A 81 -9.07 8.60 -27.51
C ALA A 81 -8.45 9.43 -26.38
N ASN A 82 -7.71 10.48 -26.73
CA ASN A 82 -7.16 11.48 -25.80
C ASN A 82 -6.16 10.97 -24.74
N ARG A 83 -5.64 9.75 -24.87
CA ARG A 83 -4.69 9.17 -23.90
C ARG A 83 -3.60 8.35 -24.56
N PRO A 84 -2.39 8.33 -24.00
CA PRO A 84 -1.36 7.40 -24.43
C PRO A 84 -1.77 5.96 -24.10
N VAL A 85 -1.35 5.04 -24.96
CA VAL A 85 -1.43 3.59 -24.73
C VAL A 85 -0.01 3.09 -24.59
N PHE A 86 0.34 2.56 -23.42
CA PHE A 86 1.68 2.05 -23.15
C PHE A 86 1.72 0.55 -23.41
N PHE A 87 2.33 0.14 -24.52
CA PHE A 87 2.45 -1.27 -24.88
C PHE A 87 3.55 -1.96 -24.06
N LEU A 88 3.23 -3.13 -23.53
CA LEU A 88 4.11 -3.91 -22.67
C LEU A 88 4.61 -5.17 -23.38
N SER A 89 5.75 -5.68 -22.91
CA SER A 89 6.23 -7.00 -23.33
C SER A 89 5.27 -8.09 -22.87
N ASN A 90 5.19 -9.17 -23.66
CA ASN A 90 4.39 -10.34 -23.34
C ASN A 90 4.97 -11.22 -22.22
N ASN A 91 6.12 -10.85 -21.65
CA ASN A 91 6.76 -11.57 -20.55
C ASN A 91 5.91 -11.57 -19.27
N HIS A 92 6.04 -12.61 -18.45
CA HIS A 92 5.30 -12.78 -17.18
C HIS A 92 5.38 -11.59 -16.18
N PRO A 93 6.51 -10.88 -15.98
CA PRO A 93 6.56 -9.78 -14.99
C PRO A 93 5.62 -8.60 -15.30
N TYR A 94 5.11 -8.51 -16.52
CA TYR A 94 4.15 -7.49 -16.94
C TYR A 94 2.70 -8.00 -16.92
N ALA A 95 2.41 -9.06 -16.18
CA ALA A 95 1.03 -9.50 -15.98
C ALA A 95 0.37 -8.57 -14.93
N PRO A 96 -0.89 -8.18 -15.10
CA PRO A 96 -1.57 -7.33 -14.13
C PRO A 96 -1.72 -8.06 -12.80
N LEU A 97 -1.68 -7.30 -11.71
CA LEU A 97 -2.05 -7.84 -10.42
C LEU A 97 -3.52 -8.23 -10.42
N SER A 98 -3.82 -9.38 -9.83
CA SER A 98 -5.22 -9.76 -9.59
C SER A 98 -5.77 -8.85 -8.50
N PRO A 99 -6.93 -8.20 -8.71
CA PRO A 99 -7.58 -7.40 -7.69
C PRO A 99 -7.84 -8.20 -6.41
N ILE A 100 -7.78 -7.52 -5.28
CA ILE A 100 -8.29 -8.08 -4.02
C ILE A 100 -9.81 -8.03 -4.08
N ALA A 101 -10.48 -9.13 -3.74
CA ALA A 101 -11.93 -9.17 -3.53
C ALA A 101 -12.20 -9.28 -2.01
N PRO A 102 -12.41 -8.17 -1.28
CA PRO A 102 -12.62 -8.20 0.16
C PRO A 102 -13.84 -9.04 0.52
N ASP A 103 -13.66 -10.01 1.42
CA ASP A 103 -14.78 -10.79 1.95
C ASP A 103 -15.50 -9.99 3.04
N LYS A 104 -16.51 -9.21 2.64
CA LYS A 104 -17.33 -8.41 3.56
C LYS A 104 -18.10 -9.26 4.58
N GLY A 105 -18.35 -10.53 4.25
CA GLY A 105 -19.02 -11.51 5.10
C GLY A 105 -18.05 -12.36 5.95
N ALA A 106 -16.75 -12.03 5.92
CA ALA A 106 -15.73 -12.82 6.60
C ALA A 106 -16.05 -12.96 8.09
N ARG A 107 -16.14 -14.22 8.55
CA ARG A 107 -16.26 -14.57 9.97
C ARG A 107 -14.93 -14.46 10.71
N GLN A 108 -13.82 -14.37 9.97
CA GLN A 108 -12.46 -14.37 10.46
C GLN A 108 -11.71 -13.14 9.96
N ILE A 109 -11.03 -12.43 10.85
CA ILE A 109 -10.17 -11.29 10.50
C ILE A 109 -8.79 -11.49 11.12
N ASP A 110 -7.76 -11.32 10.30
CA ASP A 110 -6.37 -11.19 10.73
C ASP A 110 -5.95 -9.72 10.52
N LEU A 111 -5.54 -9.04 11.59
CA LEU A 111 -5.02 -7.67 11.56
C LEU A 111 -3.54 -7.65 11.96
N VAL A 112 -2.72 -6.93 11.21
CA VAL A 112 -1.36 -6.59 11.63
C VAL A 112 -1.26 -5.08 11.77
N VAL A 113 -0.90 -4.60 12.95
CA VAL A 113 -0.58 -3.19 13.17
C VAL A 113 0.93 -3.03 12.99
N VAL A 114 1.35 -2.29 11.97
CA VAL A 114 2.75 -1.98 11.69
C VAL A 114 3.02 -0.56 12.16
N VAL A 115 3.90 -0.42 13.15
CA VAL A 115 4.23 0.83 13.82
C VAL A 115 5.62 1.26 13.42
N ASP A 116 5.74 2.51 13.02
CA ASP A 116 7.01 3.22 12.96
C ASP A 116 7.49 3.51 14.40
N GLY A 117 8.57 2.84 14.77
CA GLY A 117 9.19 2.92 16.08
C GLY A 117 10.25 4.01 16.18
N THR A 118 10.55 4.74 15.09
CA THR A 118 11.64 5.71 15.10
C THR A 118 11.20 7.02 15.75
N THR A 119 12.06 7.48 16.66
CA THR A 119 11.79 8.62 17.53
C THR A 119 12.77 9.76 17.35
N LEU A 120 13.85 9.54 16.62
CA LEU A 120 14.93 10.49 16.42
C LEU A 120 15.22 10.54 14.92
N THR A 121 15.03 11.72 14.32
CA THR A 121 15.46 11.99 12.95
C THR A 121 16.66 12.93 12.99
N HIS A 122 17.66 12.66 12.15
CA HIS A 122 18.82 13.52 11.99
C HIS A 122 18.41 14.84 11.31
N ASP A 123 18.84 16.00 11.85
CA ASP A 123 18.66 17.27 11.16
C ASP A 123 19.80 17.47 10.14
N PRO A 124 19.53 17.45 8.81
CA PRO A 124 20.56 17.65 7.80
C PRO A 124 21.14 19.07 7.81
N GLY A 125 20.44 20.04 8.41
CA GLY A 125 20.83 21.45 8.46
C GLY A 125 21.67 21.85 9.68
N ALA A 126 21.74 20.99 10.70
CA ALA A 126 22.48 21.24 11.93
C ALA A 126 23.19 19.95 12.37
N PRO A 127 24.49 19.77 12.01
CA PRO A 127 25.27 18.61 12.42
C PRO A 127 25.19 18.40 13.94
N GLY A 128 24.53 17.31 14.37
CA GLY A 128 24.38 16.95 15.77
C GLY A 128 23.07 17.38 16.45
N ALA A 129 22.14 18.06 15.76
CA ALA A 129 20.80 18.29 16.29
C ALA A 129 19.91 17.07 16.00
N MET A 130 19.45 16.41 17.06
CA MET A 130 18.42 15.36 16.98
C MET A 130 17.05 16.01 17.12
N GLN A 131 16.16 15.79 16.17
CA GLN A 131 14.77 16.19 16.29
C GLN A 131 13.94 14.97 16.72
N LEU A 132 13.22 15.12 17.84
CA LEU A 132 12.33 14.07 18.33
C LEU A 132 11.10 13.97 17.43
N SER A 133 10.79 12.77 16.93
CA SER A 133 9.49 12.48 16.32
C SER A 133 8.40 12.71 17.38
N PRO A 134 7.40 13.59 17.12
CA PRO A 134 6.48 14.08 18.15
C PRO A 134 5.62 13.01 18.85
N LEU A 135 5.41 11.84 18.24
CA LEU A 135 4.43 10.86 18.74
C LEU A 135 4.94 9.99 19.88
N LEU A 136 6.10 9.37 19.71
CA LEU A 136 6.71 8.54 20.75
C LEU A 136 7.43 9.40 21.80
N ALA A 137 7.76 10.65 21.46
CA ALA A 137 8.36 11.60 22.39
C ALA A 137 7.40 12.08 23.49
N THR A 138 6.07 12.01 23.28
CA THR A 138 5.07 12.35 24.30
C THR A 138 4.18 11.17 24.61
N ARG A 139 4.44 10.52 25.75
CA ARG A 139 3.71 9.31 26.22
C ARG A 139 2.19 9.44 26.17
N GLN A 140 1.65 10.64 26.39
CA GLN A 140 0.21 10.90 26.32
C GLN A 140 -0.34 10.87 24.88
N ARG A 141 0.40 11.40 23.89
CA ARG A 141 -0.02 11.34 22.47
C ARG A 141 0.04 9.92 21.95
N TRP A 142 1.13 9.20 22.27
CA TRP A 142 1.23 7.78 21.95
C TRP A 142 0.10 6.97 22.59
N ALA A 143 -0.22 7.22 23.86
CA ALA A 143 -1.31 6.51 24.53
C ALA A 143 -2.66 6.72 23.86
N ARG A 144 -3.00 7.97 23.52
CA ARG A 144 -4.24 8.28 22.78
C ARG A 144 -4.27 7.62 21.40
N HIS A 145 -3.13 7.55 20.71
CA HIS A 145 -3.04 6.86 19.42
C HIS A 145 -3.25 5.34 19.57
N CYS A 146 -2.67 4.73 20.61
CA CYS A 146 -2.91 3.32 20.94
C CYS A 146 -4.39 3.04 21.21
N GLU A 147 -5.08 3.93 21.94
CA GLU A 147 -6.53 3.84 22.18
C GLU A 147 -7.33 3.89 20.86
N GLN A 148 -6.96 4.78 19.92
CA GLN A 148 -7.58 4.84 18.61
C GLN A 148 -7.36 3.57 17.79
N ILE A 149 -6.14 3.00 17.81
CA ILE A 149 -5.86 1.71 17.15
C ILE A 149 -6.67 0.57 17.79
N GLN A 150 -6.73 0.52 19.12
CA GLN A 150 -7.51 -0.49 19.85
C GLN A 150 -9.00 -0.37 19.51
N GLN A 151 -9.54 0.85 19.46
CA GLN A 151 -10.92 1.09 19.06
C GLN A 151 -11.18 0.63 17.61
N PHE A 152 -10.28 0.94 16.68
CA PHE A 152 -10.37 0.48 15.29
C PHE A 152 -10.40 -1.05 15.21
N ALA A 153 -9.48 -1.72 15.91
CA ALA A 153 -9.42 -3.18 16.00
C ALA A 153 -10.69 -3.78 16.63
N THR A 154 -11.25 -3.12 17.66
CA THR A 154 -12.50 -3.53 18.33
C THR A 154 -13.67 -3.55 17.35
N VAL A 155 -13.85 -2.46 16.59
CA VAL A 155 -14.96 -2.35 15.62
C VAL A 155 -14.81 -3.37 14.48
N LEU A 156 -13.59 -3.61 14.00
CA LEU A 156 -13.34 -4.66 13.01
C LEU A 156 -13.70 -6.06 13.56
N GLY A 157 -13.25 -6.36 14.78
CA GLY A 157 -13.41 -7.67 15.41
C GLY A 157 -14.82 -7.99 15.91
N GLU A 158 -15.73 -7.00 15.97
CA GLU A 158 -17.08 -7.18 16.54
C GLU A 158 -17.85 -8.32 15.83
N GLY A 159 -18.22 -9.34 16.61
CA GLY A 159 -18.95 -10.52 16.12
C GLY A 159 -18.13 -11.49 15.26
N ARG A 160 -16.78 -11.41 15.27
CA ARG A 160 -15.89 -12.20 14.41
C ARG A 160 -14.75 -12.86 15.20
N GLU A 161 -14.18 -13.89 14.61
CA GLU A 161 -12.93 -14.51 15.07
C GLU A 161 -11.72 -13.65 14.68
N PHE A 162 -11.13 -12.98 15.66
CA PHE A 162 -10.11 -11.97 15.44
C PHE A 162 -8.72 -12.45 15.88
N ARG A 163 -7.71 -12.27 15.01
CA ARG A 163 -6.29 -12.39 15.37
C ARG A 163 -5.60 -11.09 15.11
N VAL A 164 -4.71 -10.69 15.99
CA VAL A 164 -3.95 -9.46 15.82
C VAL A 164 -2.50 -9.61 16.27
N CYS A 165 -1.61 -8.94 15.55
CA CYS A 165 -0.21 -8.77 15.89
C CYS A 165 0.14 -7.29 15.79
N ALA A 166 0.87 -6.76 16.76
CA ALA A 166 1.58 -5.50 16.61
C ALA A 166 3.02 -5.80 16.22
N LEU A 167 3.54 -5.08 15.22
CA LEU A 167 4.92 -5.12 14.78
C LEU A 167 5.43 -3.69 14.74
N ALA A 168 6.61 -3.43 15.27
CA ALA A 168 7.30 -2.16 15.11
C ALA A 168 8.53 -2.32 14.23
N PHE A 169 8.83 -1.31 13.44
CA PHE A 169 10.08 -1.20 12.71
C PHE A 169 10.88 0.01 13.21
N GLY A 170 12.19 -0.16 13.32
CA GLY A 170 13.12 0.94 13.53
C GLY A 170 13.90 1.15 12.24
N ASP A 171 15.22 1.11 12.34
CA ASP A 171 16.10 1.25 11.18
C ASP A 171 17.34 0.36 11.30
N HIS A 172 18.11 0.28 10.22
CA HIS A 172 19.42 -0.35 10.21
C HIS A 172 20.48 0.60 10.76
N VAL A 173 21.54 0.04 11.35
CA VAL A 173 22.70 0.85 11.74
C VAL A 173 23.37 1.37 10.46
N GLY A 174 23.41 2.69 10.29
CA GLY A 174 24.12 3.31 9.16
C GLY A 174 25.64 3.11 9.28
N ASP A 175 26.31 2.84 8.16
CA ASP A 175 27.76 2.56 8.11
C ASP A 175 28.62 3.73 8.64
N SER A 176 28.08 4.96 8.60
CA SER A 176 28.73 6.18 9.07
C SER A 176 28.48 6.51 10.54
N VAL A 177 27.59 5.78 11.23
CA VAL A 177 27.16 6.07 12.61
C VAL A 177 28.10 5.42 13.62
N VAL A 178 29.08 6.20 14.08
CA VAL A 178 30.08 5.74 15.06
C VAL A 178 29.60 5.80 16.52
N ASP A 179 28.62 6.65 16.83
CA ASP A 179 28.07 6.76 18.18
C ASP A 179 26.98 5.69 18.42
N ARG A 180 27.24 4.77 19.36
CA ARG A 180 26.30 3.71 19.73
C ARG A 180 25.01 4.24 20.34
N ALA A 181 25.00 5.45 20.90
CA ALA A 181 23.79 6.07 21.41
C ALA A 181 22.77 6.39 20.30
N LEU A 182 23.23 6.49 19.04
CA LEU A 182 22.40 6.71 17.86
C LEU A 182 22.02 5.41 17.14
N TRP A 183 22.44 4.27 17.66
CA TRP A 183 22.08 2.99 17.05
C TRP A 183 20.59 2.69 17.27
N PRO A 184 19.87 2.26 16.22
CA PRO A 184 18.51 1.77 16.37
C PRO A 184 18.46 0.65 17.42
N SER A 185 17.43 0.66 18.26
CA SER A 185 17.24 -0.40 19.27
C SER A 185 16.80 -1.71 18.64
N TYR A 186 16.21 -1.63 17.45
CA TYR A 186 15.75 -2.77 16.65
C TYR A 186 15.55 -2.33 15.20
N VAL A 187 15.66 -3.29 14.27
CA VAL A 187 15.13 -3.14 12.91
C VAL A 187 13.65 -3.52 12.91
N LEU A 188 13.29 -4.62 13.57
CA LEU A 188 11.92 -5.15 13.65
C LEU A 188 11.66 -5.82 15.00
N MET A 189 10.47 -5.65 15.56
CA MET A 189 10.04 -6.33 16.79
C MET A 189 8.52 -6.55 16.83
N PRO A 190 7.98 -7.51 17.61
CA PRO A 190 8.69 -8.48 18.45
C PRO A 190 9.22 -9.68 17.64
N GLU A 191 10.11 -10.48 18.23
CA GLU A 191 10.45 -11.82 17.74
C GLU A 191 10.07 -12.89 18.79
N PRO A 192 9.38 -13.99 18.42
CA PRO A 192 8.88 -14.31 17.08
C PRO A 192 7.62 -13.51 16.69
N ARG A 193 7.51 -13.12 15.41
CA ARG A 193 6.36 -12.41 14.84
C ARG A 193 5.23 -13.40 14.57
N ARG A 194 4.11 -13.30 15.29
CA ARG A 194 3.00 -14.26 15.15
C ARG A 194 1.66 -13.57 15.34
N LEU A 195 0.73 -13.86 14.43
CA LEU A 195 -0.69 -13.60 14.64
C LEU A 195 -1.20 -14.54 15.74
N SER A 196 -1.61 -13.99 16.87
CA SER A 196 -2.24 -14.71 17.97
C SER A 196 -3.71 -14.35 18.09
N TRP A 197 -4.46 -15.25 18.73
CA TRP A 197 -5.73 -14.89 19.34
C TRP A 197 -5.38 -14.00 20.51
N THR A 198 -5.74 -12.73 20.41
CA THR A 198 -5.26 -11.71 21.34
C THR A 198 -6.50 -11.07 21.95
N ASN A 199 -6.53 -10.97 23.27
CA ASN A 199 -7.46 -10.04 23.90
C ASN A 199 -7.06 -8.63 23.43
N LEU A 200 -8.01 -7.77 23.05
CA LEU A 200 -7.71 -6.42 22.59
C LEU A 200 -6.91 -5.60 23.63
N ASP A 201 -6.99 -5.98 24.90
CA ASP A 201 -6.14 -5.44 25.97
C ASP A 201 -4.65 -5.79 25.80
N GLU A 202 -4.34 -6.99 25.31
CA GLU A 202 -2.96 -7.42 25.02
C GLU A 202 -2.39 -6.69 23.80
N LEU A 203 -3.23 -6.33 22.82
CA LEU A 203 -2.82 -5.44 21.73
C LEU A 203 -2.42 -4.07 22.28
N ALA A 204 -3.29 -3.44 23.08
CA ALA A 204 -3.01 -2.14 23.68
C ALA A 204 -1.74 -2.18 24.53
N LYS A 205 -1.58 -3.22 25.37
CA LYS A 205 -0.36 -3.45 26.13
C LYS A 205 0.87 -3.55 25.23
N SER A 206 0.80 -4.36 24.16
CA SER A 206 1.92 -4.54 23.22
C SER A 206 2.33 -3.23 22.56
N LEU A 207 1.34 -2.39 22.17
CA LEU A 207 1.60 -1.06 21.57
C LEU A 207 2.20 -0.09 22.60
N HIS A 208 1.71 -0.08 23.84
CA HIS A 208 2.24 0.78 24.91
C HIS A 208 3.66 0.40 25.35
N GLU A 209 4.01 -0.88 25.26
CA GLU A 209 5.33 -1.40 25.65
C GLU A 209 6.38 -1.31 24.55
N LEU A 210 6.04 -0.80 23.34
CA LEU A 210 6.99 -0.60 22.27
C LEU A 210 8.10 0.40 22.72
N PRO A 211 9.36 -0.04 22.78
CA PRO A 211 10.47 0.85 23.06
C PRO A 211 10.70 1.79 21.87
N PRO A 212 11.12 3.04 22.13
CA PRO A 212 11.57 3.92 21.07
C PRO A 212 12.82 3.35 20.39
N SER A 213 12.98 3.60 19.09
CA SER A 213 14.23 3.38 18.36
C SER A 213 14.76 4.70 17.80
N SER A 214 16.07 4.81 17.61
CA SER A 214 16.64 5.86 16.76
C SER A 214 16.38 5.52 15.30
N GLY A 215 16.16 6.54 14.46
CA GLY A 215 16.35 6.43 13.01
C GLY A 215 17.84 6.61 12.67
N GLY A 216 18.28 6.04 11.55
CA GLY A 216 19.65 6.18 11.04
C GLY A 216 19.77 7.24 9.93
N ASP A 217 18.75 7.37 9.09
CA ASP A 217 18.63 8.37 8.01
C ASP A 217 17.16 8.79 7.82
N PHE A 218 16.80 9.45 6.72
CA PHE A 218 15.42 9.79 6.40
C PHE A 218 14.54 8.58 6.03
N VAL A 219 15.10 7.41 5.72
CA VAL A 219 14.40 6.25 5.15
C VAL A 219 14.52 5.03 6.07
N ASP A 220 13.45 4.71 6.78
CA ASP A 220 13.45 3.62 7.74
C ASP A 220 13.24 2.22 7.11
N ALA A 221 13.31 1.20 7.97
CA ALA A 221 13.16 -0.21 7.60
C ALA A 221 11.71 -0.65 7.30
N LEU A 222 10.87 0.24 6.77
CA LEU A 222 9.49 -0.07 6.40
C LEU A 222 9.40 -1.19 5.35
N GLY A 223 10.34 -1.25 4.41
CA GLY A 223 10.42 -2.34 3.43
C GLY A 223 10.63 -3.71 4.09
N ASP A 224 11.51 -3.77 5.10
CA ASP A 224 11.75 -4.98 5.88
C ASP A 224 10.50 -5.36 6.71
N ALA A 225 9.78 -4.36 7.23
CA ALA A 225 8.52 -4.58 7.94
C ALA A 225 7.47 -5.22 7.04
N LEU A 226 7.24 -4.69 5.83
CA LEU A 226 6.28 -5.26 4.87
C LEU A 226 6.69 -6.67 4.44
N SER A 227 7.99 -6.91 4.24
CA SER A 227 8.53 -8.25 3.94
C SER A 227 8.24 -9.24 5.08
N ALA A 228 8.53 -8.85 6.33
CA ALA A 228 8.26 -9.69 7.49
C ALA A 228 6.76 -9.96 7.71
N VAL A 229 5.88 -9.03 7.33
CA VAL A 229 4.43 -9.20 7.39
C VAL A 229 3.92 -10.16 6.32
N ALA A 230 4.56 -10.20 5.15
CA ALA A 230 4.23 -11.19 4.11
C ALA A 230 4.51 -12.63 4.56
N ASP A 231 5.51 -12.83 5.42
CA ASP A 231 5.91 -14.14 5.97
C ASP A 231 5.01 -14.65 7.12
N LEU A 232 4.06 -13.84 7.58
CA LEU A 232 3.13 -14.25 8.63
C LEU A 232 2.19 -15.37 8.15
N ARG A 233 1.79 -16.23 9.09
CA ARG A 233 0.84 -17.32 8.82
C ARG A 233 -0.60 -16.80 8.78
N TRP A 234 -0.94 -16.13 7.69
CA TRP A 234 -2.30 -15.68 7.39
C TRP A 234 -3.28 -16.85 7.24
N ARG A 235 -4.48 -16.73 7.79
CA ARG A 235 -5.54 -17.72 7.56
C ARG A 235 -6.06 -17.64 6.12
N GLN A 236 -6.31 -18.80 5.51
CA GLN A 236 -6.86 -18.87 4.15
C GLN A 236 -8.25 -18.24 4.04
N SER A 237 -9.10 -18.44 5.06
CA SER A 237 -10.48 -17.97 5.13
C SER A 237 -10.67 -16.63 5.86
N ALA A 238 -9.59 -16.00 6.33
CA ALA A 238 -9.69 -14.70 6.98
C ALA A 238 -9.59 -13.56 5.96
N ARG A 239 -10.31 -12.48 6.24
CA ARG A 239 -9.99 -11.17 5.69
C ARG A 239 -8.69 -10.67 6.34
N ARG A 240 -7.75 -10.20 5.53
CA ARG A 240 -6.38 -9.90 5.96
C ARG A 240 -6.14 -8.40 5.84
N LEU A 241 -5.78 -7.78 6.95
CA LEU A 241 -5.65 -6.33 7.06
C LEU A 241 -4.29 -5.96 7.64
N ILE A 242 -3.72 -4.87 7.14
CA ILE A 242 -2.61 -4.16 7.74
C ILE A 242 -3.07 -2.74 8.08
N LEU A 243 -2.74 -2.29 9.28
CA LEU A 243 -2.77 -0.89 9.65
C LEU A 243 -1.32 -0.40 9.84
N LEU A 244 -0.80 0.33 8.87
CA LEU A 244 0.50 0.97 8.95
C LEU A 244 0.37 2.35 9.61
N THR A 245 1.23 2.69 10.56
CA THR A 245 1.18 3.99 11.24
C THR A 245 2.57 4.53 11.53
N GLY A 246 2.82 5.81 11.22
CA GLY A 246 4.15 6.42 11.35
C GLY A 246 4.33 7.72 10.57
N ASN A 247 5.55 8.25 10.57
CA ASN A 247 5.93 9.45 9.82
C ASN A 247 7.25 9.33 9.04
N SER A 248 7.88 8.15 9.02
CA SER A 248 9.03 7.89 8.17
C SER A 248 8.66 7.12 6.89
N PRO A 249 9.25 7.47 5.74
CA PRO A 249 9.13 6.68 4.53
C PRO A 249 10.07 5.47 4.58
N GLY A 250 9.78 4.46 3.75
CA GLY A 250 10.74 3.42 3.40
C GLY A 250 11.30 3.59 1.99
N HIS A 251 12.30 2.77 1.66
CA HIS A 251 13.00 2.85 0.39
C HIS A 251 12.11 2.40 -0.77
N ALA A 252 11.97 3.26 -1.79
CA ALA A 252 11.23 2.98 -3.01
C ALA A 252 12.06 3.31 -4.26
N LEU A 253 12.27 2.33 -5.13
CA LEU A 253 12.98 2.47 -6.41
C LEU A 253 12.19 3.29 -7.42
N ARG A 254 10.86 3.16 -7.43
CA ARG A 254 9.97 3.86 -8.38
C ARG A 254 9.78 5.34 -8.03
N GLU A 255 9.79 5.65 -6.74
CA GLU A 255 9.66 7.02 -6.22
C GLU A 255 10.76 7.27 -5.20
N GLN A 256 11.95 7.61 -5.70
CA GLN A 256 13.08 7.90 -4.82
C GLN A 256 12.83 9.15 -3.96
N PRO A 257 13.33 9.18 -2.72
CA PRO A 257 13.29 10.37 -1.88
C PRO A 257 13.90 11.58 -2.59
N PRO A 258 13.27 12.77 -2.52
CA PRO A 258 13.83 13.98 -3.09
C PRO A 258 14.98 14.50 -2.23
N LEU A 259 15.89 15.27 -2.82
CA LEU A 259 16.90 16.01 -2.05
C LEU A 259 16.20 16.96 -1.05
N PRO A 260 16.76 17.16 0.17
CA PRO A 260 18.07 16.70 0.65
C PRO A 260 18.05 15.36 1.40
N ALA A 261 17.08 14.47 1.14
CA ALA A 261 17.00 13.18 1.84
C ALA A 261 18.31 12.41 1.80
N ASP A 262 18.78 11.97 2.97
CA ASP A 262 19.73 10.90 3.09
C ASP A 262 18.97 9.56 3.05
N ALA A 263 19.34 8.71 2.09
CA ALA A 263 18.70 7.41 1.90
C ALA A 263 19.78 6.38 1.61
N HIS A 264 20.07 5.52 2.58
CA HIS A 264 20.96 4.40 2.37
C HIS A 264 20.24 3.26 1.64
N ILE A 265 21.02 2.37 1.02
CA ILE A 265 20.47 1.20 0.34
C ILE A 265 19.77 0.30 1.38
N ARG A 266 18.60 -0.22 1.01
CA ARG A 266 17.81 -1.15 1.84
C ARG A 266 17.67 -2.49 1.13
N SER A 267 17.52 -3.55 1.92
CA SER A 267 17.34 -4.92 1.41
C SER A 267 15.98 -5.11 0.71
N HIS A 268 14.97 -4.32 1.10
CA HIS A 268 13.61 -4.46 0.61
C HIS A 268 13.05 -3.11 0.14
N ASP A 269 12.40 -3.15 -1.02
CA ASP A 269 11.65 -2.05 -1.61
C ASP A 269 10.20 -2.06 -1.10
N VAL A 270 9.70 -0.91 -0.65
CA VAL A 270 8.35 -0.80 -0.07
C VAL A 270 7.24 -1.09 -1.08
N ASP A 271 7.46 -0.77 -2.36
CA ASP A 271 6.45 -0.98 -3.42
C ASP A 271 6.36 -2.45 -3.79
N CYS A 272 7.49 -3.13 -3.85
CA CYS A 272 7.56 -4.58 -3.99
C CYS A 272 6.92 -5.28 -2.78
N GLY A 273 7.18 -4.82 -1.55
CA GLY A 273 6.53 -5.35 -0.35
C GLY A 273 5.01 -5.20 -0.39
N ALA A 274 4.50 -4.02 -0.75
CA ALA A 274 3.07 -3.76 -0.91
C ALA A 274 2.44 -4.61 -2.03
N GLU A 275 3.16 -4.83 -3.13
CA GLU A 275 2.72 -5.70 -4.23
C GLU A 275 2.61 -7.17 -3.78
N VAL A 276 3.60 -7.69 -3.03
CA VAL A 276 3.56 -9.06 -2.47
C VAL A 276 2.36 -9.23 -1.55
N LEU A 277 2.13 -8.28 -0.65
CA LEU A 277 0.98 -8.29 0.25
C LEU A 277 -0.36 -8.23 -0.51
N HIS A 278 -0.44 -7.44 -1.58
CA HIS A 278 -1.62 -7.40 -2.45
C HIS A 278 -1.88 -8.76 -3.11
N LYS A 279 -0.84 -9.45 -3.61
CA LYS A 279 -0.96 -10.82 -4.15
C LYS A 279 -1.43 -11.83 -3.10
N LEU A 280 -1.11 -11.59 -1.84
CA LEU A 280 -1.61 -12.36 -0.70
C LEU A 280 -3.04 -11.95 -0.28
N GLY A 281 -3.71 -11.06 -1.01
CA GLY A 281 -5.06 -10.61 -0.65
C GLY A 281 -5.10 -9.77 0.62
N VAL A 282 -3.98 -9.12 0.98
CA VAL A 282 -3.89 -8.28 2.18
C VAL A 282 -4.26 -6.84 1.82
N GLU A 283 -5.28 -6.34 2.50
CA GLU A 283 -5.72 -4.96 2.45
C GLU A 283 -4.87 -4.11 3.40
N MET A 284 -4.48 -2.93 2.96
CA MET A 284 -3.57 -2.03 3.69
C MET A 284 -4.22 -0.68 3.90
N CYS A 285 -4.24 -0.24 5.15
CA CYS A 285 -4.66 1.07 5.59
C CYS A 285 -3.47 1.80 6.21
N THR A 286 -3.46 3.12 6.14
CA THR A 286 -2.33 3.91 6.65
C THR A 286 -2.81 5.07 7.53
N ILE A 287 -2.04 5.38 8.57
CA ILE A 287 -2.20 6.58 9.40
C ILE A 287 -0.86 7.30 9.43
N PHE A 288 -0.76 8.38 8.67
CA PHE A 288 0.40 9.27 8.69
C PHE A 288 0.39 10.13 9.95
N HIS A 289 1.51 10.23 10.63
CA HIS A 289 1.68 11.04 11.83
C HIS A 289 2.04 12.48 11.46
N ASP A 290 1.10 13.39 11.66
CA ASP A 290 1.28 14.80 11.31
C ASP A 290 2.37 15.47 12.16
N TYR A 291 3.08 16.39 11.52
CA TYR A 291 3.96 17.31 12.23
C TYR A 291 3.11 18.46 12.82
N PRO A 292 3.40 18.95 14.04
CA PRO A 292 2.68 20.07 14.63
C PRO A 292 2.69 21.29 13.69
N GLU A 293 1.54 21.96 13.52
CA GLU A 293 1.41 23.13 12.63
C GLU A 293 2.39 24.25 13.00
N ASP A 294 2.65 24.45 14.30
CA ASP A 294 3.58 25.46 14.82
C ASP A 294 5.07 25.08 14.67
N SER A 295 5.38 23.94 14.06
CA SER A 295 6.76 23.46 13.93
C SER A 295 7.60 24.28 12.94
N GLY A 296 6.98 25.07 12.07
CA GLY A 296 7.66 25.80 10.98
C GLY A 296 8.26 24.89 9.90
N LEU A 297 8.13 23.56 10.03
CA LEU A 297 8.75 22.58 9.12
C LEU A 297 8.09 22.62 7.73
N LEU A 298 6.81 22.97 7.66
CA LEU A 298 6.05 23.08 6.41
C LEU A 298 6.49 24.26 5.53
N ASP A 299 7.13 25.26 6.12
CA ASP A 299 7.71 26.42 5.42
C ASP A 299 9.22 26.26 5.20
N SER A 300 9.80 25.14 5.64
CA SER A 300 11.23 24.85 5.53
C SER A 300 11.55 23.99 4.28
N PRO A 301 12.83 23.84 3.91
CA PRO A 301 13.25 22.87 2.89
C PRO A 301 12.81 21.42 3.18
N GLN A 302 12.53 21.06 4.44
CA GLN A 302 12.06 19.73 4.82
C GLN A 302 10.59 19.48 4.42
N ALA A 303 9.84 20.51 4.03
CA ALA A 303 8.46 20.35 3.54
C ALA A 303 8.36 19.42 2.33
N VAL A 304 9.40 19.35 1.49
CA VAL A 304 9.43 18.42 0.35
C VAL A 304 9.53 16.96 0.81
N LEU A 305 10.28 16.72 1.89
CA LEU A 305 10.46 15.41 2.51
C LEU A 305 9.15 14.94 3.16
N ILE A 306 8.51 15.82 3.92
CA ILE A 306 7.19 15.55 4.53
C ILE A 306 6.15 15.22 3.45
N LYS A 307 6.08 16.04 2.38
CA LYS A 307 5.17 15.78 1.25
C LYS A 307 5.45 14.44 0.58
N HIS A 308 6.73 14.05 0.48
CA HIS A 308 7.12 12.76 -0.06
C HIS A 308 6.60 11.61 0.83
N THR A 309 6.80 11.67 2.15
CA THR A 309 6.32 10.62 3.06
C THR A 309 4.80 10.51 3.05
N VAL A 310 4.08 11.63 3.11
CA VAL A 310 2.61 11.65 3.02
C VAL A 310 2.14 10.98 1.72
N ARG A 311 2.79 11.28 0.59
CA ARG A 311 2.48 10.66 -0.70
C ARG A 311 2.73 9.16 -0.68
N GLN A 312 3.83 8.70 -0.05
CA GLN A 312 4.13 7.28 0.08
C GLN A 312 3.07 6.56 0.90
N TYR A 313 2.65 7.09 2.06
CA TYR A 313 1.58 6.50 2.88
C TYR A 313 0.26 6.39 2.11
N ARG A 314 -0.13 7.48 1.42
CA ARG A 314 -1.33 7.47 0.55
C ARG A 314 -1.28 6.43 -0.55
N ARG A 315 -0.10 6.22 -1.15
CA ARG A 315 0.11 5.23 -2.22
C ARG A 315 0.18 3.80 -1.69
N LEU A 316 0.62 3.60 -0.45
CA LEU A 316 0.62 2.30 0.21
C LEU A 316 -0.79 1.86 0.61
N ALA A 317 -1.66 2.78 1.00
CA ALA A 317 -3.07 2.44 1.25
C ALA A 317 -3.70 1.76 0.04
N SER A 318 -4.59 0.79 0.30
CA SER A 318 -5.27 0.06 -0.78
C SER A 318 -6.30 0.90 -1.49
N LEU A 319 -6.86 1.90 -0.79
CA LEU A 319 -7.70 2.95 -1.34
C LEU A 319 -7.25 4.31 -0.78
N PRO A 320 -7.36 5.41 -1.54
CA PRO A 320 -6.98 6.74 -1.06
C PRO A 320 -7.69 7.17 0.22
N GLU A 321 -8.98 6.82 0.37
CA GLU A 321 -9.77 7.11 1.56
C GLU A 321 -9.41 6.27 2.79
N TRP A 322 -8.50 5.29 2.64
CA TRP A 322 -7.91 4.51 3.74
C TRP A 322 -6.52 5.01 4.14
N ALA A 323 -6.13 6.18 3.64
CA ALA A 323 -4.95 6.90 4.06
C ALA A 323 -5.37 8.11 4.88
N TRP A 324 -5.27 7.96 6.19
CA TRP A 324 -5.59 8.99 7.16
C TRP A 324 -4.33 9.71 7.61
N THR A 325 -4.51 10.91 8.13
CA THR A 325 -3.55 11.54 9.01
C THR A 325 -3.95 11.29 10.47
N GLN A 326 -3.04 11.47 11.41
CA GLN A 326 -3.36 11.32 12.83
C GLN A 326 -4.47 12.29 13.26
N SER A 327 -4.48 13.50 12.70
CA SER A 327 -5.48 14.53 13.03
C SER A 327 -6.88 14.21 12.50
N ASP A 328 -7.01 13.54 11.35
CA ASP A 328 -8.30 13.18 10.74
C ASP A 328 -8.76 11.75 11.04
N PHE A 329 -7.90 10.92 11.66
CA PHE A 329 -8.21 9.54 11.97
C PHE A 329 -9.31 9.40 13.04
N ASN A 330 -10.52 9.06 12.61
CA ASN A 330 -11.60 8.59 13.47
C ASN A 330 -11.67 7.05 13.41
N ALA A 331 -11.25 6.38 14.48
CA ALA A 331 -11.16 4.92 14.54
C ALA A 331 -12.44 4.17 14.17
N THR A 332 -13.61 4.68 14.59
CA THR A 332 -14.89 4.02 14.32
C THR A 332 -15.31 4.19 12.87
N GLU A 333 -15.22 5.41 12.33
CA GLU A 333 -15.57 5.67 10.94
C GLU A 333 -14.57 5.03 9.97
N ALA A 334 -13.28 5.03 10.30
CA ALA A 334 -12.26 4.32 9.54
C ALA A 334 -12.55 2.81 9.46
N ALA A 335 -12.87 2.16 10.58
CA ALA A 335 -13.22 0.74 10.61
C ALA A 335 -14.48 0.45 9.77
N LYS A 336 -15.51 1.30 9.84
CA LYS A 336 -16.72 1.17 9.00
C LYS A 336 -16.39 1.31 7.52
N THR A 337 -15.57 2.30 7.14
CA THR A 337 -15.15 2.52 5.75
C THR A 337 -14.41 1.29 5.21
N VAL A 338 -13.50 0.72 6.00
CA VAL A 338 -12.82 -0.55 5.65
C VAL A 338 -13.82 -1.70 5.55
N MET A 339 -14.76 -1.84 6.49
CA MET A 339 -15.78 -2.90 6.43
C MET A 339 -16.71 -2.78 5.22
N ASN A 340 -16.93 -1.55 4.74
CA ASN A 340 -17.71 -1.25 3.54
C ASN A 340 -16.87 -1.19 2.26
N ALA A 341 -15.69 -1.82 2.25
CA ALA A 341 -14.81 -1.89 1.09
C ALA A 341 -15.56 -2.19 -0.22
N PRO A 342 -15.09 -1.68 -1.36
CA PRO A 342 -15.64 -2.02 -2.67
C PRO A 342 -15.48 -3.51 -2.95
N GLN A 343 -16.21 -4.00 -3.95
CA GLN A 343 -16.22 -5.42 -4.31
C GLN A 343 -14.85 -5.93 -4.80
N ALA A 344 -14.08 -5.05 -5.45
CA ALA A 344 -12.76 -5.33 -5.92
C ALA A 344 -11.86 -4.09 -5.74
N ILE A 345 -10.62 -4.32 -5.32
CA ILE A 345 -9.61 -3.29 -5.11
C ILE A 345 -8.41 -3.61 -6.00
N GLY A 346 -8.09 -2.70 -6.92
CA GLY A 346 -6.87 -2.77 -7.73
C GLY A 346 -5.67 -2.19 -6.99
N ARG A 347 -4.48 -2.38 -7.55
CA ARG A 347 -3.25 -1.70 -7.14
C ARG A 347 -2.41 -1.44 -8.38
N GLY A 348 -2.02 -0.19 -8.60
CA GLY A 348 -1.26 0.18 -9.80
C GLY A 348 -2.06 -0.13 -11.07
N PRO A 349 -1.42 -0.72 -12.10
CA PRO A 349 -2.13 -1.26 -13.25
C PRO A 349 -2.94 -2.52 -12.92
N ALA A 350 -4.26 -2.44 -13.11
CA ALA A 350 -5.18 -3.56 -12.85
C ALA A 350 -6.11 -3.78 -14.05
N LEU A 351 -6.65 -4.99 -14.19
CA LEU A 351 -7.61 -5.28 -15.24
C LEU A 351 -8.87 -4.42 -15.10
N GLY A 352 -9.34 -3.88 -16.22
CA GLY A 352 -10.59 -3.13 -16.26
C GLY A 352 -11.83 -4.01 -16.13
N VAL A 353 -12.96 -3.36 -15.82
CA VAL A 353 -14.30 -3.96 -15.79
C VAL A 353 -15.11 -3.43 -16.96
N LEU A 354 -15.95 -4.23 -17.62
CA LEU A 354 -16.89 -3.69 -18.62
C LEU A 354 -17.89 -2.75 -17.93
N ALA A 355 -18.02 -1.54 -18.47
CA ALA A 355 -18.94 -0.51 -17.97
C ALA A 355 -20.38 -0.72 -18.48
#